data_AF-A0A2V2EAX6-F1
#
_entry.id   AF-A0A2V2EAX6-F1
#
_cell.length_a   1.000
_cell.length_b   1.000
_cell.length_c   1.000
_cell.angle_alpha   90.00
_cell.angle_beta   90.00
_cell.angle_gamma   90.00
#
_symmetry.space_group_name_H-M   'P 1'
#
loop_
_entity.id
_entity.type
_entity.pdbx_description
1 polymer ?
#
loop_
_entity_poly.entity_id
_entity_poly.type
_entity_poly.pdbx_seq_one_letter_code
_entity_poly.pdbx_strand_id
1 'polypeptide(L)' 'MYNEFDTVVLKDGRIASIDDKAGPGSYTGTIGNSPQTWEIVYLTDADIERLATPEEIARKAAESEQELKEQGLWGK' A
#
# COMPACT_ATOMS: atom_id res chain seq x y z
N MET A 1 8.32 13.02 -5.77
CA MET A 1 7.17 12.63 -6.60
C MET A 1 7.23 11.13 -6.79
N TYR A 2 6.18 10.44 -6.38
CA TYR A 2 6.05 8.98 -6.43
C TYR A 2 5.38 8.55 -7.74
N ASN A 3 5.53 7.28 -8.10
CA ASN A 3 4.97 6.66 -9.29
C ASN A 3 3.86 5.67 -8.96
N GLU A 4 3.03 5.36 -9.96
CA GLU A 4 2.10 4.24 -9.90
C GLU A 4 2.85 2.96 -9.54
N PHE A 5 2.27 2.16 -8.65
CA PHE A 5 2.82 0.95 -8.05
C PHE A 5 4.01 1.14 -7.10
N ASP A 6 4.43 2.38 -6.82
CA ASP A 6 5.36 2.59 -5.71
C ASP A 6 4.70 2.17 -4.39
N THR A 7 5.45 1.46 -3.55
CA THR A 7 5.06 1.20 -2.17
C THR A 7 5.69 2.25 -1.27
N VAL A 8 4.88 2.94 -0.48
CA VAL A 8 5.29 4.07 0.35
C VAL A 8 4.98 3.84 1.81
N VAL A 9 5.83 4.39 2.68
CA VAL A 9 5.58 4.50 4.11
C VAL A 9 4.94 5.86 4.36
N LEU A 10 3.77 5.84 5.00
CA LEU A 10 3.06 7.04 5.43
C LEU A 10 3.62 7.54 6.77
N LYS A 11 3.41 8.82 7.07
CA LYS A 11 3.89 9.42 8.33
C LYS A 11 3.28 8.82 9.59
N ASP A 12 2.12 8.20 9.47
CA ASP A 12 1.48 7.46 10.56
C ASP A 12 2.00 6.01 10.70
N GLY A 13 2.98 5.63 9.88
CA GLY A 13 3.62 4.31 9.90
C GLY A 13 2.91 3.24 9.07
N ARG A 14 1.75 3.54 8.46
CA ARG A 14 1.09 2.61 7.54
C ARG A 14 1.88 2.50 6.23
N ILE A 15 1.70 1.38 5.53
CA ILE A 15 2.26 1.13 4.20
C ILE A 15 1.13 1.16 3.19
N ALA A 16 1.27 1.99 2.16
CA ALA A 16 0.33 2.11 1.06
C ALA A 16 1.00 1.77 -0.28
N SER A 17 0.23 1.18 -1.19
CA SER A 17 0.59 1.10 -2.61
C SER A 17 -0.03 2.28 -3.33
N ILE A 18 0.74 2.98 -4.17
CA ILE A 18 0.21 4.05 -5.02
C ILE A 18 -0.51 3.41 -6.21
N ASP A 19 -1.79 3.75 -6.39
CA ASP A 19 -2.64 3.21 -7.46
C ASP A 19 -2.72 4.15 -8.67
N ASP A 20 -2.67 5.47 -8.47
CA ASP A 20 -2.67 6.46 -9.56
C ASP A 20 -2.20 7.85 -9.09
N LYS A 21 -1.71 8.68 -10.02
CA LYS A 21 -1.42 10.10 -9.85
C LYS A 21 -2.67 10.93 -10.12
N ALA A 22 -3.35 11.34 -9.06
CA ALA A 22 -4.52 12.21 -9.13
C ALA A 22 -4.18 13.68 -9.50
N GLY A 23 -2.91 14.07 -9.42
CA GLY A 23 -2.42 15.40 -9.79
C GLY A 23 -0.99 15.64 -9.30
N PRO A 24 -0.42 16.84 -9.51
CA PRO A 24 0.90 17.18 -8.97
C PRO A 24 0.94 17.01 -7.44
N GLY A 25 1.75 16.06 -6.96
CA GLY A 25 1.90 15.76 -5.54
C GLY A 25 0.66 15.18 -4.87
N SER A 26 -0.32 14.67 -5.64
CA SER A 26 -1.56 14.06 -5.17
C SER A 26 -1.73 12.67 -5.78
N TYR A 27 -2.10 11.70 -4.95
CA TYR A 27 -2.13 10.29 -5.31
C TYR A 27 -3.39 9.62 -4.77
N THR A 28 -3.84 8.59 -5.47
CA THR A 28 -4.70 7.57 -4.88
C THR A 28 -3.83 6.37 -4.54
N GLY A 29 -4.19 5.65 -3.49
CA GLY A 29 -3.50 4.44 -3.11
C GLY A 29 -4.39 3.52 -2.29
N THR A 30 -3.86 2.34 -2.00
CA THR A 30 -4.54 1.34 -1.21
C THR A 30 -3.68 0.92 -0.03
N ILE A 31 -4.29 0.84 1.15
CA ILE A 31 -3.74 0.16 2.32
C ILE A 31 -4.50 -1.14 2.57
N GLY A 32 -3.96 -1.99 3.44
CA GLY A 32 -4.54 -3.31 3.72
C GLY A 32 -3.79 -4.43 2.99
N ASN A 33 -4.34 -5.63 3.08
CA ASN A 33 -3.64 -6.88 2.72
C ASN A 33 -4.48 -7.79 1.83
N SER A 34 -5.80 -7.65 1.87
CA SER A 34 -6.73 -8.47 1.10
C SER A 34 -7.93 -7.66 0.62
N PRO A 35 -8.73 -8.18 -0.32
CA PRO A 35 -9.97 -7.53 -0.77
C PRO A 35 -10.96 -7.19 0.36
N GLN A 36 -10.86 -7.85 1.52
CA GLN A 36 -11.74 -7.60 2.68
C GLN A 36 -11.20 -6.49 3.59
N THR A 37 -9.91 -6.18 3.52
CA THR A 37 -9.26 -5.15 4.36
C THR A 37 -8.70 -3.99 3.55
N TRP A 38 -8.81 -4.04 2.23
CA TRP A 38 -8.40 -2.93 1.38
C TRP A 38 -9.23 -1.68 1.66
N GLU A 39 -8.50 -0.58 1.85
CA GLU A 39 -9.06 0.75 2.00
C GLU A 39 -8.37 1.67 0.99
N ILE A 40 -9.18 2.37 0.20
CA ILE A 40 -8.71 3.40 -0.71
C ILE A 40 -8.36 4.63 0.13
N VAL A 41 -7.14 5.11 -0.03
CA VAL A 41 -6.63 6.32 0.60
C VAL A 41 -6.28 7.37 -0.44
N TYR A 42 -6.50 8.63 -0.09
CA TYR A 42 -6.10 9.79 -0.88
C TYR A 42 -4.90 10.43 -0.19
N LEU A 43 -3.79 10.53 -0.91
CA LEU A 43 -2.49 10.91 -0.34
C LEU A 43 -1.95 12.15 -1.04
N THR A 44 -1.19 12.94 -0.29
CA THR A 44 -0.34 14.00 -0.80
C THR A 44 1.12 13.73 -0.46
N ASP A 45 2.05 14.48 -1.07
CA ASP A 45 3.47 14.44 -0.67
C ASP A 45 3.66 14.73 0.85
N ALA A 46 2.72 15.42 1.50
CA ALA A 46 2.81 15.72 2.93
C ALA A 46 2.47 14.51 3.82
N ASP A 47 1.75 13.53 3.30
CA ASP A 47 1.34 12.31 4.02
C ASP A 47 2.38 11.19 3.91
N ILE A 48 3.22 11.26 2.88
CA ILE A 48 4.24 10.26 2.57
C ILE A 48 5.55 10.63 3.27
N GLU A 49 6.09 9.69 4.03
CA GLU A 49 7.40 9.83 4.67
C GLU A 49 8.52 9.48 3.68
N ARG A 50 8.41 8.30 3.03
CA ARG A 50 9.43 7.79 2.08
C ARG A 50 8.91 6.60 1.27
N LEU A 51 9.72 6.15 0.31
CA LEU A 51 9.56 4.81 -0.29
C LEU A 51 9.78 3.72 0.76
N ALA A 52 9.02 2.64 0.67
CA ALA A 52 9.23 1.43 1.45
C ALA A 52 10.53 0.74 1.01
N THR A 53 11.21 0.10 1.96
CA THR A 53 12.40 -0.72 1.67
C THR A 53 11.98 -2.07 1.07
N PRO A 54 12.88 -2.76 0.37
CA PRO A 54 12.60 -4.12 -0.10
C PRO A 54 12.17 -5.08 1.02
N GLU A 55 12.71 -4.93 2.22
CA GLU A 55 12.34 -5.73 3.40
C GLU A 55 10.92 -5.44 3.87
N GLU A 56 10.52 -4.16 3.88
CA GLU A 56 9.15 -3.76 4.24
C GLU A 56 8.13 -4.24 3.21
N ILE A 57 8.47 -4.18 1.92
CA ILE A 57 7.65 -4.71 0.83
C ILE A 57 7.51 -6.23 0.97
N ALA A 58 8.61 -6.95 1.20
CA ALA A 58 8.58 -8.40 1.38
C ALA A 58 7.75 -8.81 2.62
N ARG A 59 7.89 -8.09 3.73
CA ARG A 59 7.06 -8.30 4.93
C ARG A 59 5.59 -8.09 4.61
N LYS A 60 5.24 -7.00 3.91
CA LYS A 60 3.86 -6.70 3.54
C LYS A 60 3.27 -7.77 2.62
N ALA A 61 4.05 -8.28 1.68
CA ALA A 61 3.64 -9.39 0.82
C ALA A 61 3.35 -10.67 1.62
N ALA A 62 4.18 -10.99 2.63
CA ALA A 62 3.97 -12.13 3.51
C ALA A 62 2.71 -11.98 4.38
N GLU A 63 2.45 -10.78 4.91
CA GLU A 63 1.22 -10.45 5.64
C GLU A 63 -0.02 -10.62 4.75
N SER A 64 0.02 -10.10 3.51
CA SER A 64 -1.05 -10.28 2.53
C SER A 64 -1.31 -11.75 2.20
N GLU A 65 -0.25 -12.54 1.98
CA GLU A 65 -0.38 -13.98 1.74
C GLU A 65 -1.02 -14.71 2.93
N GLN A 66 -0.60 -14.40 4.15
CA GLN A 66 -1.19 -14.99 5.35
C GLN A 66 -2.69 -14.65 5.45
N GLU A 67 -3.04 -13.38 5.29
CA GLU A 67 -4.42 -12.93 5.42
C GLU A 67 -5.33 -13.51 4.32
N LEU A 68 -4.83 -13.60 3.09
CA LEU A 68 -5.55 -14.27 1.99
C LEU A 68 -5.79 -15.76 2.28
N LYS A 69 -4.84 -16.44 2.93
CA LYS A 69 -5.02 -17.85 3.35
C LYS A 69 -6.07 -17.96 4.44
N GLU A 70 -6.01 -17.10 5.46
CA GLU A 70 -6.97 -17.08 6.58
C GLU A 70 -8.40 -16.80 6.09
N GLN A 71 -8.56 -15.96 5.07
CA GLN A 71 -9.85 -15.64 4.45
C GLN A 71 -10.29 -16.66 3.39
N GLY A 72 -9.48 -17.69 3.09
CA GLY A 72 -9.79 -18.70 2.07
C GLY A 72 -9.86 -18.14 0.64
N LEU A 73 -9.11 -17.07 0.39
CA LEU A 73 -8.95 -16.40 -0.91
C LEU A 73 -7.63 -16.75 -1.61
N TRP A 74 -6.70 -17.39 -0.90
CA TRP A 74 -5.42 -17.81 -1.46
C TRP A 74 -5.57 -18.92 -2.51
N GLY A 75 -5.04 -18.69 -3.72
CA GLY A 75 -5.01 -19.68 -4.80
C GLY A 75 -6.35 -19.97 -5.48
N LYS A 76 -7.37 -19.12 -5.26
CA LYS A 76 -8.62 -19.11 -6.02
C LYS A 76 -8.53 -18.14 -7.19
#